data_AF-A0A235BTK2-F1
#
_entry.id   AF-A0A235BTK2-F1
#
_cell.length_a   1.000
_cell.length_b   1.000
_cell.length_c   1.000
_cell.angle_alpha   90.00
_cell.angle_beta   90.00
_cell.angle_gamma   90.00
#
_symmetry.space_group_name_H-M   'P 1'
#
loop_
_entity.id
_entity.type
_entity.pdbx_description
1 polymer ?
#
loop_
_entity_poly.entity_id
_entity_poly.type
_entity_poly.pdbx_seq_one_letter_code
_entity_poly.pdbx_strand_id
1 'polypeptide(L)'
;MGMLGSFWGWVAGNRCEYPAGSNCDYFDAFELVLGGVNANGDTCVSAGWFFGADPWHELWPSDSVWDTIWVNPEVESLPWADEIPRDLPSSEENFLCHCSDEDTLPHMILHRAMGIDVYQCSYSWADSATEDMLFFEFYMKNASEDTIHDFWIGFQCNLQTGDLDSVTGSIWDRRHKISQDDCSWYDETRRVAVCADAPGGEDGTMENVVGWTVINAPDINNKEFTFKAARDWDYGVEEERPDEWAYKIMTLGEIDPPEETRNKVGDCQWALAFGPYTFEPDSMIVIACAMVGGEDEYELYENVETAHYYYEHLGVEEQLPDTSNLPEIKLFQNFPNPFAHSTIIKYQITGPIGRKPDFHNLHSKVSLRIYDTSGRFVRTLIDGPITYYKIPTTIIWDGRDDFGRKVPSGIYLCKLQVDRLTSTKKLVVIQ
;
A
#
# COMPACT_ATOMS: atom_id res chain seq x y z
N MET A 1 -5.58 -1.28 -7.84
CA MET A 1 -4.82 -2.53 -7.70
C MET A 1 -5.74 -3.51 -7.01
N GLY A 2 -6.29 -4.50 -7.71
CA GLY A 2 -7.02 -5.59 -7.06
C GLY A 2 -6.20 -6.85 -7.30
N MET A 3 -5.65 -7.46 -6.25
CA MET A 3 -5.04 -8.78 -6.45
C MET A 3 -6.14 -9.83 -6.43
N LEU A 4 -6.01 -10.83 -7.28
CA LEU A 4 -6.83 -12.04 -7.31
C LEU A 4 -5.82 -13.15 -7.47
N GLY A 5 -5.11 -13.44 -6.40
CA GLY A 5 -4.04 -14.44 -6.40
C GLY A 5 -2.77 -14.01 -7.12
N SER A 6 -2.76 -13.13 -8.13
CA SER A 6 -1.52 -12.52 -8.64
C SER A 6 -1.76 -11.21 -9.40
N PHE A 7 -0.79 -10.30 -9.39
CA PHE A 7 -0.67 -9.22 -10.39
C PHE A 7 0.51 -9.53 -11.30
N TRP A 8 0.41 -9.23 -12.59
CA TRP A 8 1.47 -9.46 -13.57
C TRP A 8 1.61 -8.24 -14.50
N GLY A 9 2.74 -7.53 -14.41
CA GLY A 9 3.02 -6.30 -15.14
C GLY A 9 3.20 -6.49 -16.65
N TRP A 10 3.55 -7.69 -17.11
CA TRP A 10 3.86 -7.98 -18.51
C TRP A 10 2.69 -7.73 -19.49
N VAL A 11 1.45 -8.05 -19.12
CA VAL A 11 0.36 -8.14 -20.12
C VAL A 11 -0.39 -6.81 -20.32
N ALA A 12 -0.29 -5.88 -19.37
CA ALA A 12 -1.17 -4.70 -19.34
C ALA A 12 -0.47 -3.33 -19.30
N GLY A 13 0.85 -3.27 -19.04
CA GLY A 13 1.53 -1.98 -18.82
C GLY A 13 1.03 -1.23 -17.58
N ASN A 14 0.42 -1.97 -16.64
CA ASN A 14 -0.03 -1.45 -15.36
C ASN A 14 1.19 -1.17 -14.48
N ARG A 15 1.15 -0.05 -13.73
CA ARG A 15 2.20 0.36 -12.79
C ARG A 15 1.71 0.21 -11.36
N CYS A 16 2.55 -0.34 -10.50
CA CYS A 16 2.39 -0.28 -9.04
C CYS A 16 3.16 0.94 -8.54
N GLU A 17 2.65 2.12 -8.90
CA GLU A 17 3.38 3.37 -8.74
C GLU A 17 3.23 3.97 -7.33
N TYR A 18 4.35 4.25 -6.67
CA TYR A 18 4.38 4.92 -5.38
C TYR A 18 5.56 5.91 -5.26
N PRO A 19 5.39 7.10 -4.68
CA PRO A 19 4.13 7.80 -4.47
C PRO A 19 3.38 8.02 -5.79
N ALA A 20 2.07 8.23 -5.75
CA ALA A 20 1.30 8.47 -6.96
C ALA A 20 1.87 9.66 -7.79
N GLY A 21 2.20 9.43 -9.06
CA GLY A 21 2.79 10.42 -9.96
C GLY A 21 4.33 10.48 -9.95
N SER A 22 5.02 9.57 -9.23
CA SER A 22 6.47 9.48 -9.17
C SER A 22 7.11 8.82 -10.39
N ASN A 23 6.37 8.00 -11.14
CA ASN A 23 6.86 7.01 -12.11
C ASN A 23 7.72 5.88 -11.52
N CYS A 24 7.88 5.82 -10.20
CA CYS A 24 8.57 4.74 -9.50
C CYS A 24 7.64 3.53 -9.41
N ASP A 25 7.97 2.47 -10.13
CA ASP A 25 7.29 1.17 -10.03
C ASP A 25 7.99 0.33 -8.95
N TYR A 26 7.29 -0.66 -8.39
CA TYR A 26 7.82 -1.53 -7.33
C TYR A 26 7.67 -3.02 -7.65
N PHE A 27 6.63 -3.37 -8.41
CA PHE A 27 6.26 -4.77 -8.59
C PHE A 27 6.07 -5.10 -10.06
N ASP A 28 6.67 -6.20 -10.47
CA ASP A 28 6.29 -6.88 -11.70
C ASP A 28 5.26 -7.95 -11.45
N ALA A 29 5.43 -8.70 -10.36
CA ALA A 29 4.42 -9.63 -9.92
C ALA A 29 4.35 -9.71 -8.41
N PHE A 30 3.18 -10.04 -7.92
CA PHE A 30 2.95 -10.30 -6.50
C PHE A 30 1.76 -11.24 -6.38
N GLU A 31 1.85 -12.27 -5.54
CA GLU A 31 0.82 -13.30 -5.44
C GLU A 31 0.64 -13.91 -4.06
N LEU A 32 -0.56 -14.44 -3.82
CA LEU A 32 -0.88 -15.34 -2.70
C LEU A 32 -0.54 -16.76 -3.11
N VAL A 33 0.11 -17.50 -2.21
CA VAL A 33 0.51 -18.89 -2.40
C VAL A 33 0.03 -19.69 -1.19
N LEU A 34 -0.72 -20.77 -1.43
CA LEU A 34 -1.28 -21.63 -0.39
C LEU A 34 -0.70 -23.02 -0.55
N GLY A 35 -0.14 -23.58 0.51
CA GLY A 35 0.52 -24.89 0.44
C GLY A 35 0.05 -25.79 1.57
N GLY A 36 -0.06 -27.08 1.32
CA GLY A 36 -0.47 -28.03 2.35
C GLY A 36 -0.21 -29.48 1.97
N VAL A 37 -0.57 -30.38 2.89
CA VAL A 37 -0.52 -31.82 2.70
C VAL A 37 -1.95 -32.35 2.70
N ASN A 38 -2.38 -32.91 1.57
CA ASN A 38 -3.73 -33.45 1.42
C ASN A 38 -3.90 -34.78 2.17
N ALA A 39 -5.12 -35.33 2.18
CA ALA A 39 -5.44 -36.59 2.87
C ALA A 39 -4.65 -37.82 2.36
N ASN A 40 -4.08 -37.77 1.14
CA ASN A 40 -3.24 -38.83 0.59
C ASN A 40 -1.78 -38.72 1.05
N GLY A 41 -1.41 -37.64 1.75
CA GLY A 41 -0.03 -37.32 2.10
C GLY A 41 0.76 -36.67 0.96
N ASP A 42 0.08 -36.27 -0.12
CA ASP A 42 0.72 -35.53 -1.21
C ASP A 42 0.84 -34.05 -0.81
N THR A 43 2.02 -33.47 -1.06
CA THR A 43 2.24 -32.03 -0.98
C THR A 43 1.57 -31.35 -2.17
N CYS A 44 0.78 -30.32 -1.89
CA CYS A 44 -0.02 -29.57 -2.87
C CYS A 44 0.18 -28.07 -2.66
N VAL A 45 0.27 -27.29 -3.74
CA VAL A 45 0.39 -25.83 -3.70
C VAL A 45 -0.55 -25.19 -4.71
N SER A 46 -1.43 -24.33 -4.23
CA SER A 46 -2.32 -23.50 -5.04
C SER A 46 -1.69 -22.10 -5.13
N ALA A 47 -1.38 -21.67 -6.35
CA ALA A 47 -0.68 -20.42 -6.62
C ALA A 47 -1.27 -19.68 -7.82
N GLY A 48 -0.84 -18.43 -8.00
CA GLY A 48 -1.02 -17.68 -9.23
C GLY A 48 -0.02 -18.10 -10.31
N TRP A 49 0.20 -17.23 -11.30
CA TRP A 49 1.03 -17.60 -12.44
C TRP A 49 2.56 -17.57 -12.15
N PHE A 50 2.98 -16.89 -11.09
CA PHE A 50 4.37 -16.46 -10.96
C PHE A 50 5.27 -17.49 -10.25
N PHE A 51 4.76 -18.32 -9.34
CA PHE A 51 5.57 -19.26 -8.55
C PHE A 51 6.10 -20.47 -9.35
N GLY A 52 7.09 -20.30 -10.23
CA GLY A 52 7.97 -21.36 -10.78
C GLY A 52 7.30 -22.61 -11.38
N ALA A 53 5.98 -22.62 -11.51
CA ALA A 53 5.14 -23.75 -11.85
C ALA A 53 4.45 -23.41 -13.17
N ASP A 54 5.13 -23.73 -14.26
CA ASP A 54 4.56 -23.71 -15.59
C ASP A 54 3.40 -24.74 -15.68
N PRO A 55 2.17 -24.38 -16.11
CA PRO A 55 1.38 -23.15 -15.91
C PRO A 55 0.18 -23.45 -14.97
N TRP A 56 0.29 -23.07 -13.71
CA TRP A 56 -0.66 -23.46 -12.66
C TRP A 56 -1.43 -22.18 -12.34
N HIS A 57 -2.62 -22.03 -12.91
CA HIS A 57 -3.39 -20.79 -12.90
C HIS A 57 -4.58 -20.88 -11.95
N GLU A 58 -4.41 -21.57 -10.84
CA GLU A 58 -5.54 -21.97 -10.00
C GLU A 58 -6.06 -20.85 -9.12
N LEU A 59 -5.17 -19.98 -8.64
CA LEU A 59 -5.57 -18.72 -8.03
C LEU A 59 -5.59 -17.56 -9.03
N TRP A 60 -5.51 -17.84 -10.34
CA TRP A 60 -5.65 -16.83 -11.40
C TRP A 60 -7.12 -16.69 -11.81
N PRO A 61 -7.63 -15.48 -12.10
CA PRO A 61 -9.00 -15.33 -12.56
C PRO A 61 -9.27 -16.09 -13.86
N SER A 62 -10.21 -17.05 -13.85
CA SER A 62 -10.66 -17.77 -15.04
C SER A 62 -11.76 -16.99 -15.80
N ASP A 63 -12.30 -17.59 -16.87
CA ASP A 63 -13.48 -17.07 -17.59
C ASP A 63 -14.79 -17.24 -16.78
N SER A 64 -14.72 -17.82 -15.58
CA SER A 64 -15.86 -18.04 -14.70
C SER A 64 -16.43 -16.72 -14.16
N VAL A 65 -17.76 -16.68 -14.01
CA VAL A 65 -18.48 -15.45 -13.59
C VAL A 65 -18.13 -14.98 -12.17
N TRP A 66 -17.53 -15.86 -11.35
CA TRP A 66 -17.10 -15.54 -10.00
C TRP A 66 -15.65 -15.04 -9.90
N ASP A 67 -14.87 -15.14 -10.97
CA ASP A 67 -13.48 -14.66 -11.04
C ASP A 67 -13.42 -13.20 -11.53
N THR A 68 -14.36 -12.39 -11.06
CA THR A 68 -14.50 -10.97 -11.42
C THR A 68 -13.93 -10.09 -10.32
N ILE A 69 -13.31 -8.96 -10.68
CA ILE A 69 -13.00 -7.90 -9.71
C ILE A 69 -14.20 -6.96 -9.65
N TRP A 70 -14.86 -6.90 -8.51
CA TRP A 70 -15.94 -5.96 -8.25
C TRP A 70 -15.39 -4.69 -7.60
N VAL A 71 -15.69 -3.53 -8.18
CA VAL A 71 -15.28 -2.21 -7.66
C VAL A 71 -16.47 -1.55 -6.98
N ASN A 72 -16.34 -1.27 -5.70
CA ASN A 72 -17.40 -0.72 -4.84
C ASN A 72 -18.77 -1.43 -4.99
N PRO A 73 -18.83 -2.78 -4.97
CA PRO A 73 -20.11 -3.47 -5.05
C PRO A 73 -20.92 -3.28 -3.77
N GLU A 74 -22.25 -3.35 -3.89
CA GLU A 74 -23.09 -3.71 -2.74
C GLU A 74 -22.79 -5.18 -2.42
N VAL A 75 -22.27 -5.49 -1.23
CA VAL A 75 -21.86 -6.86 -0.85
C VAL A 75 -22.99 -7.86 -1.08
N GLU A 76 -24.23 -7.49 -0.76
CA GLU A 76 -25.45 -8.31 -0.95
C GLU A 76 -25.74 -8.69 -2.40
N SER A 77 -25.13 -7.98 -3.37
CA SER A 77 -25.29 -8.26 -4.80
C SER A 77 -24.33 -9.33 -5.33
N LEU A 78 -23.34 -9.72 -4.52
CA LEU A 78 -22.32 -10.69 -4.91
C LEU A 78 -22.86 -12.13 -4.85
N PRO A 79 -22.46 -13.00 -5.79
CA PRO A 79 -22.95 -14.38 -5.83
C PRO A 79 -22.52 -15.22 -4.62
N TRP A 80 -21.48 -14.79 -3.91
CA TRP A 80 -20.88 -15.44 -2.74
C TRP A 80 -21.00 -14.59 -1.45
N ALA A 81 -21.94 -13.63 -1.42
CA ALA A 81 -22.11 -12.69 -0.30
C ALA A 81 -22.32 -13.36 1.08
N ASP A 82 -22.78 -14.60 1.11
CA ASP A 82 -23.00 -15.35 2.36
C ASP A 82 -21.71 -15.98 2.92
N GLU A 83 -20.60 -15.98 2.17
CA GLU A 83 -19.31 -16.57 2.57
C GLU A 83 -18.40 -15.59 3.32
N ILE A 84 -18.68 -14.28 3.21
CA ILE A 84 -17.92 -13.21 3.88
C ILE A 84 -18.84 -12.38 4.80
N PRO A 85 -18.29 -11.62 5.77
CA PRO A 85 -19.08 -10.70 6.57
C PRO A 85 -19.83 -9.69 5.69
N ARG A 86 -21.10 -9.44 6.01
CA ARG A 86 -21.93 -8.44 5.29
C ARG A 86 -21.53 -7.01 5.61
N ASP A 87 -20.95 -6.80 6.79
CA ASP A 87 -20.58 -5.50 7.31
C ASP A 87 -19.07 -5.26 7.12
N LEU A 88 -18.61 -5.30 5.87
CA LEU A 88 -17.22 -4.97 5.55
C LEU A 88 -16.88 -3.51 5.88
N PRO A 89 -15.60 -3.18 6.12
CA PRO A 89 -15.17 -1.80 6.29
C PRO A 89 -15.66 -0.89 5.15
N SER A 90 -16.24 0.26 5.51
CA SER A 90 -16.59 1.29 4.53
C SER A 90 -15.33 2.04 4.14
N SER A 91 -14.93 1.96 2.87
CA SER A 91 -13.77 2.66 2.31
C SER A 91 -14.15 3.47 1.06
N GLU A 92 -13.22 4.28 0.54
CA GLU A 92 -13.48 5.03 -0.71
C GLU A 92 -13.41 4.12 -1.94
N GLU A 93 -12.53 3.12 -1.90
CA GLU A 93 -12.37 2.12 -2.94
C GLU A 93 -12.26 0.72 -2.33
N ASN A 94 -13.35 -0.03 -2.43
CA ASN A 94 -13.43 -1.44 -2.14
C ASN A 94 -13.25 -2.26 -3.42
N PHE A 95 -12.31 -3.19 -3.42
CA PHE A 95 -12.17 -4.23 -4.44
C PHE A 95 -12.51 -5.57 -3.81
N LEU A 96 -13.52 -6.24 -4.33
CA LEU A 96 -13.91 -7.57 -3.88
C LEU A 96 -13.65 -8.57 -4.99
N CYS A 97 -13.23 -9.76 -4.63
CA CYS A 97 -12.91 -10.79 -5.58
C CYS A 97 -12.92 -12.20 -4.97
N HIS A 98 -13.06 -13.21 -5.82
CA HIS A 98 -13.07 -14.63 -5.46
C HIS A 98 -12.25 -15.43 -6.47
N CYS A 99 -11.48 -16.41 -6.00
CA CYS A 99 -10.86 -17.46 -6.81
C CYS A 99 -10.96 -18.81 -6.08
N SER A 100 -10.90 -19.89 -6.85
CA SER A 100 -11.00 -21.25 -6.34
C SER A 100 -9.97 -22.13 -7.03
N ASP A 101 -9.28 -22.99 -6.28
CA ASP A 101 -8.29 -23.90 -6.85
C ASP A 101 -8.91 -25.19 -7.45
N GLU A 102 -10.24 -25.33 -7.45
CA GLU A 102 -10.91 -26.52 -7.99
C GLU A 102 -10.77 -26.68 -9.51
N ASP A 103 -10.40 -25.62 -10.23
CA ASP A 103 -10.33 -25.61 -11.69
C ASP A 103 -9.05 -26.31 -12.21
N THR A 104 -9.10 -27.64 -12.23
CA THR A 104 -8.02 -28.45 -12.80
C THR A 104 -8.02 -28.37 -14.33
N LEU A 105 -7.31 -27.38 -14.88
CA LEU A 105 -7.06 -27.31 -16.32
C LEU A 105 -6.44 -28.64 -16.81
N PRO A 106 -6.85 -29.18 -17.98
CA PRO A 106 -6.51 -30.54 -18.42
C PRO A 106 -5.01 -30.85 -18.60
N HIS A 107 -4.14 -29.84 -18.48
CA HIS A 107 -2.69 -29.95 -18.65
C HIS A 107 -1.91 -30.00 -17.33
N MET A 108 -2.56 -29.85 -16.17
CA MET A 108 -1.92 -29.87 -14.85
C MET A 108 -1.76 -31.29 -14.29
N ILE A 109 -1.02 -32.15 -15.02
CA ILE A 109 -0.90 -33.60 -14.72
C ILE A 109 -0.10 -33.88 -13.43
N LEU A 110 0.75 -32.94 -13.01
CA LEU A 110 1.61 -33.07 -11.83
C LEU A 110 1.08 -32.32 -10.60
N HIS A 111 -0.07 -31.65 -10.72
CA HIS A 111 -0.71 -30.88 -9.66
C HIS A 111 -1.88 -31.64 -9.03
N ARG A 112 -2.19 -31.34 -7.76
CA ARG A 112 -3.46 -31.70 -7.14
C ARG A 112 -4.09 -30.53 -6.38
N ALA A 113 -5.26 -30.11 -6.85
CA ALA A 113 -6.06 -29.09 -6.18
C ALA A 113 -6.36 -29.51 -4.73
N MET A 114 -6.30 -28.55 -3.82
CA MET A 114 -6.64 -28.77 -2.41
C MET A 114 -8.13 -28.56 -2.13
N GLY A 115 -8.87 -27.89 -3.02
CA GLY A 115 -10.27 -27.53 -2.84
C GLY A 115 -10.42 -26.35 -1.88
N ILE A 116 -9.76 -25.25 -2.22
CA ILE A 116 -9.71 -24.01 -1.44
C ILE A 116 -10.38 -22.89 -2.23
N ASP A 117 -11.38 -22.26 -1.61
CA ASP A 117 -11.92 -20.99 -2.07
C ASP A 117 -11.22 -19.84 -1.33
N VAL A 118 -10.86 -18.80 -2.07
CA VAL A 118 -10.28 -17.57 -1.53
C VAL A 118 -11.16 -16.39 -1.92
N TYR A 119 -11.74 -15.74 -0.91
CA TYR A 119 -12.42 -14.47 -1.07
C TYR A 119 -11.50 -13.36 -0.57
N GLN A 120 -11.23 -12.35 -1.38
CA GLN A 120 -10.41 -11.22 -0.98
C GLN A 120 -11.22 -9.93 -1.01
N CYS A 121 -11.05 -9.14 0.06
CA CYS A 121 -11.54 -7.79 0.18
C CYS A 121 -10.34 -6.86 0.31
N SER A 122 -10.19 -5.92 -0.61
CA SER A 122 -9.17 -4.87 -0.53
C SER A 122 -9.83 -3.52 -0.35
N TYR A 123 -9.24 -2.68 0.49
CA TYR A 123 -9.79 -1.37 0.78
C TYR A 123 -8.70 -0.33 1.03
N SER A 124 -9.01 0.91 0.64
CA SER A 124 -8.19 2.09 0.91
C SER A 124 -9.06 3.29 1.24
N TRP A 125 -8.50 4.20 2.04
CA TRP A 125 -9.11 5.48 2.34
C TRP A 125 -8.20 6.59 1.83
N ALA A 126 -8.79 7.71 1.39
CA ALA A 126 -8.01 8.87 0.93
C ALA A 126 -7.69 9.86 2.07
N ASP A 127 -7.81 9.42 3.33
CA ASP A 127 -7.40 10.25 4.46
C ASP A 127 -5.87 10.22 4.59
N SER A 128 -5.29 11.32 5.08
CA SER A 128 -3.84 11.51 5.11
C SER A 128 -3.07 10.48 5.95
N ALA A 129 -3.74 9.73 6.84
CA ALA A 129 -3.08 8.75 7.67
C ALA A 129 -2.99 7.36 7.01
N THR A 130 -3.75 7.13 5.93
CA THR A 130 -3.83 5.83 5.25
C THR A 130 -3.64 5.95 3.73
N GLU A 131 -3.45 7.16 3.18
CA GLU A 131 -3.27 7.41 1.75
C GLU A 131 -2.10 6.63 1.11
N ASP A 132 -1.12 6.23 1.92
CA ASP A 132 0.06 5.46 1.51
C ASP A 132 -0.11 3.95 1.78
N MET A 133 -1.34 3.47 2.01
CA MET A 133 -1.64 2.08 2.40
C MET A 133 -2.78 1.49 1.59
N LEU A 134 -2.65 0.20 1.29
CA LEU A 134 -3.71 -0.64 0.76
C LEU A 134 -3.87 -1.85 1.67
N PHE A 135 -5.08 -2.06 2.19
CA PHE A 135 -5.37 -3.18 3.08
C PHE A 135 -6.00 -4.33 2.29
N PHE A 136 -5.73 -5.54 2.74
CA PHE A 136 -6.19 -6.79 2.13
C PHE A 136 -6.64 -7.74 3.23
N GLU A 137 -7.87 -8.21 3.13
CA GLU A 137 -8.38 -9.34 3.91
C GLU A 137 -8.56 -10.52 2.98
N PHE A 138 -8.02 -11.68 3.36
CA PHE A 138 -8.22 -12.93 2.65
C PHE A 138 -9.00 -13.88 3.55
N TYR A 139 -10.16 -14.30 3.07
CA TYR A 139 -11.03 -15.31 3.65
C TYR A 139 -10.80 -16.60 2.86
N MET A 140 -10.04 -17.53 3.44
CA MET A 140 -9.73 -18.80 2.81
C MET A 140 -10.61 -19.88 3.42
N LYS A 141 -11.39 -20.56 2.59
CA LYS A 141 -12.29 -21.66 2.98
C LYS A 141 -11.76 -22.97 2.44
N ASN A 142 -11.71 -24.00 3.29
CA ASN A 142 -11.52 -25.36 2.81
C ASN A 142 -12.89 -25.87 2.32
N ALA A 143 -13.08 -25.88 1.00
CA ALA A 143 -14.28 -26.36 0.32
C ALA A 143 -14.24 -27.87 0.05
N SER A 144 -13.09 -28.53 0.28
CA SER A 144 -12.95 -29.98 0.14
C SER A 144 -13.59 -30.76 1.29
N GLU A 145 -13.79 -32.07 1.09
CA GLU A 145 -14.27 -32.99 2.13
C GLU A 145 -13.15 -33.44 3.10
N ASP A 146 -11.89 -33.09 2.81
CA ASP A 146 -10.71 -33.60 3.50
C ASP A 146 -10.00 -32.53 4.34
N THR A 147 -9.43 -32.92 5.48
CA THR A 147 -8.56 -32.04 6.26
C THR A 147 -7.25 -31.83 5.50
N ILE A 148 -6.84 -30.57 5.32
CA ILE A 148 -5.52 -30.22 4.79
C ILE A 148 -4.59 -30.04 6.00
N HIS A 149 -3.54 -30.87 6.04
CA HIS A 149 -2.54 -30.85 7.10
C HIS A 149 -1.36 -29.95 6.72
N ASP A 150 -0.63 -29.51 7.74
CA ASP A 150 0.57 -28.67 7.58
C ASP A 150 0.32 -27.51 6.60
N PHE A 151 -0.79 -26.80 6.76
CA PHE A 151 -1.19 -25.77 5.82
C PHE A 151 -0.40 -24.47 6.06
N TRP A 152 0.22 -23.93 5.02
CA TRP A 152 1.00 -22.71 5.03
C TRP A 152 0.37 -21.67 4.11
N ILE A 153 0.41 -20.43 4.58
CA ILE A 153 -0.03 -19.26 3.83
C ILE A 153 1.22 -18.46 3.47
N GLY A 154 1.37 -18.11 2.20
CA GLY A 154 2.51 -17.35 1.75
C GLY A 154 2.18 -16.32 0.68
N PHE A 155 3.18 -15.50 0.42
CA PHE A 155 3.19 -14.46 -0.58
C PHE A 155 4.51 -14.52 -1.34
N GLN A 156 4.45 -14.33 -2.65
CA GLN A 156 5.63 -14.22 -3.48
C GLN A 156 5.61 -12.91 -4.25
N CYS A 157 6.79 -12.34 -4.49
CA CYS A 157 6.95 -11.08 -5.19
C CYS A 157 8.09 -11.15 -6.22
N ASN A 158 7.86 -10.57 -7.39
CA ASN A 158 8.89 -10.11 -8.32
C ASN A 158 9.05 -8.61 -8.18
N LEU A 159 10.26 -8.18 -7.86
CA LEU A 159 10.58 -6.77 -7.88
C LEU A 159 11.01 -6.36 -9.29
N GLN A 160 10.52 -5.20 -9.68
CA GLN A 160 11.12 -4.37 -10.71
C GLN A 160 11.00 -2.95 -10.18
N THR A 161 11.75 -2.68 -9.12
CA THR A 161 11.67 -1.41 -8.41
C THR A 161 12.52 -0.40 -9.16
N GLY A 162 11.96 0.77 -9.45
CA GLY A 162 12.72 1.82 -10.14
C GLY A 162 11.91 2.82 -10.91
N ASP A 163 12.58 3.89 -11.38
CA ASP A 163 11.98 4.91 -12.23
C ASP A 163 11.94 4.41 -13.67
N LEU A 164 10.77 3.95 -14.13
CA LEU A 164 10.60 3.45 -15.49
C LEU A 164 10.87 4.48 -16.58
N ASP A 165 10.84 5.78 -16.26
CA ASP A 165 11.03 6.85 -17.24
C ASP A 165 12.47 7.39 -17.25
N SER A 166 13.32 6.98 -16.31
CA SER A 166 14.76 7.30 -16.30
C SER A 166 15.55 6.46 -17.32
N VAL A 167 15.03 5.29 -17.69
CA VAL A 167 15.64 4.35 -18.64
C VAL A 167 14.96 4.34 -20.02
N THR A 168 15.71 3.98 -21.05
CA THR A 168 15.21 3.92 -22.44
C THR A 168 15.09 2.49 -22.95
N GLY A 169 14.10 2.25 -23.83
CA GLY A 169 13.89 0.96 -24.48
C GLY A 169 12.40 0.62 -24.63
N SER A 170 12.11 -0.61 -25.04
CA SER A 170 10.75 -1.16 -24.90
C SER A 170 10.35 -1.24 -23.42
N ILE A 171 9.07 -1.44 -23.11
CA ILE A 171 8.64 -1.63 -21.71
C ILE A 171 9.43 -2.77 -21.03
N TRP A 172 9.76 -3.81 -21.80
CA TRP A 172 10.56 -4.96 -21.37
C TRP A 172 11.98 -4.59 -21.02
N ASP A 173 12.64 -3.85 -21.92
CA ASP A 173 14.01 -3.42 -21.70
C ASP A 173 14.10 -2.52 -20.46
N ARG A 174 13.11 -1.62 -20.28
CA ARG A 174 13.06 -0.71 -19.15
C ARG A 174 12.86 -1.46 -17.83
N ARG A 175 11.90 -2.38 -17.79
CA ARG A 175 11.62 -3.23 -16.62
C ARG A 175 12.83 -4.09 -16.19
N HIS A 176 13.53 -4.68 -17.16
CA HIS A 176 14.76 -5.42 -16.87
C HIS A 176 15.88 -4.52 -16.34
N LYS A 177 15.99 -3.27 -16.84
CA LYS A 177 17.04 -2.34 -16.43
C LYS A 177 16.88 -1.83 -15.02
N ILE A 178 15.64 -1.55 -14.61
CA ILE A 178 15.35 -1.06 -13.26
C ILE A 178 15.51 -2.16 -12.21
N SER A 179 15.26 -3.43 -12.55
CA SER A 179 15.37 -4.50 -11.56
C SER A 179 16.79 -4.88 -11.15
N GLN A 180 17.83 -4.31 -11.77
CA GLN A 180 19.21 -4.80 -11.64
C GLN A 180 19.87 -4.49 -10.30
N ASP A 181 19.27 -3.62 -9.48
CA ASP A 181 19.77 -3.23 -8.17
C ASP A 181 18.70 -3.27 -7.09
N ASP A 182 17.59 -3.96 -7.36
CA ASP A 182 16.58 -4.24 -6.35
C ASP A 182 17.15 -5.03 -5.18
N CYS A 183 16.59 -4.80 -4.00
CA CYS A 183 16.84 -5.61 -2.82
C CYS A 183 15.56 -5.75 -2.00
N SER A 184 15.57 -6.75 -1.11
CA SER A 184 14.49 -6.95 -0.17
C SER A 184 15.00 -7.55 1.12
N TRP A 185 14.30 -7.29 2.22
CA TRP A 185 14.59 -7.88 3.52
C TRP A 185 13.31 -8.02 4.32
N TYR A 186 13.39 -8.77 5.41
CA TYR A 186 12.27 -8.93 6.34
C TYR A 186 12.62 -8.33 7.70
N ASP A 187 11.75 -7.47 8.22
CA ASP A 187 11.77 -7.03 9.61
C ASP A 187 10.80 -7.91 10.40
N GLU A 188 11.35 -8.86 11.14
CA GLU A 188 10.59 -9.79 11.99
C GLU A 188 9.80 -9.08 13.09
N THR A 189 10.31 -7.97 13.62
CA THR A 189 9.66 -7.24 14.72
C THR A 189 8.34 -6.62 14.25
N ARG A 190 8.34 -6.12 13.02
CA ARG A 190 7.19 -5.46 12.40
C ARG A 190 6.39 -6.37 11.46
N ARG A 191 6.89 -7.58 11.22
CA ARG A 191 6.33 -8.55 10.26
C ARG A 191 6.09 -7.91 8.89
N VAL A 192 7.14 -7.31 8.33
CA VAL A 192 7.09 -6.64 7.03
C VAL A 192 8.24 -7.07 6.13
N ALA A 193 7.89 -7.53 4.92
CA ALA A 193 8.83 -7.72 3.82
C ALA A 193 8.98 -6.39 3.08
N VAL A 194 10.18 -5.83 3.05
CA VAL A 194 10.46 -4.53 2.43
C VAL A 194 11.07 -4.73 1.05
N CYS A 195 10.59 -3.94 0.10
CA CYS A 195 11.07 -3.84 -1.28
C CYS A 195 11.70 -2.45 -1.48
N ALA A 196 12.94 -2.43 -1.95
CA ALA A 196 13.68 -1.20 -2.13
C ALA A 196 14.59 -1.28 -3.36
N ASP A 197 14.78 -0.12 -3.97
CA ASP A 197 15.85 0.12 -4.92
C ASP A 197 17.15 0.41 -4.16
N ALA A 198 18.22 -0.30 -4.48
CA ALA A 198 19.51 -0.04 -3.84
C ALA A 198 20.26 1.09 -4.58
N PRO A 199 21.26 1.73 -3.96
CA PRO A 199 21.99 2.79 -4.66
C PRO A 199 22.79 2.25 -5.86
N GLY A 200 22.39 2.60 -7.09
CA GLY A 200 23.17 2.20 -8.26
C GLY A 200 22.47 2.36 -9.61
N GLY A 201 22.32 1.22 -10.29
CA GLY A 201 21.37 1.07 -11.39
C GLY A 201 21.69 1.78 -12.70
N GLU A 202 20.95 1.41 -13.74
CA GLU A 202 20.82 2.24 -14.94
C GLU A 202 19.80 3.37 -14.72
N ASP A 203 18.85 3.16 -13.80
CA ASP A 203 17.75 4.04 -13.46
C ASP A 203 18.04 4.96 -12.26
N GLY A 204 19.06 4.64 -11.48
CA GLY A 204 19.67 5.54 -10.52
C GLY A 204 19.47 5.09 -9.08
N THR A 205 18.85 5.93 -8.27
CA THR A 205 18.62 5.57 -6.86
C THR A 205 17.32 6.20 -6.41
N MET A 206 16.43 5.38 -5.90
CA MET A 206 15.18 5.79 -5.28
C MET A 206 15.26 5.61 -3.77
N GLU A 207 14.79 6.63 -3.05
CA GLU A 207 14.74 6.60 -1.58
C GLU A 207 13.44 5.95 -1.08
N ASN A 208 12.35 6.03 -1.85
CA ASN A 208 11.06 5.50 -1.42
C ASN A 208 11.05 3.97 -1.47
N VAL A 209 10.31 3.37 -0.56
CA VAL A 209 10.22 1.93 -0.36
C VAL A 209 8.76 1.50 -0.24
N VAL A 210 8.49 0.24 -0.56
CA VAL A 210 7.18 -0.38 -0.32
C VAL A 210 7.36 -1.64 0.50
N GLY A 211 6.48 -1.87 1.46
CA GLY A 211 6.46 -3.05 2.32
C GLY A 211 5.16 -3.84 2.19
N TRP A 212 5.26 -5.15 2.37
CA TRP A 212 4.12 -6.05 2.58
C TRP A 212 4.12 -6.56 4.02
N THR A 213 3.11 -6.21 4.80
CA THR A 213 2.99 -6.60 6.20
C THR A 213 1.82 -7.55 6.44
N VAL A 214 2.05 -8.59 7.24
CA VAL A 214 0.99 -9.46 7.78
C VAL A 214 0.52 -8.87 9.10
N ILE A 215 -0.65 -8.23 9.07
CA ILE A 215 -1.22 -7.53 10.22
C ILE A 215 -1.77 -8.54 11.22
N ASN A 216 -2.68 -9.38 10.75
CA ASN A 216 -3.40 -10.32 11.59
C ASN A 216 -3.56 -11.69 10.90
N ALA A 217 -3.40 -12.76 11.68
CA ALA A 217 -3.78 -14.12 11.31
C ALA A 217 -4.04 -14.94 12.59
N PRO A 218 -4.81 -16.04 12.52
CA PRO A 218 -5.12 -16.83 13.71
C PRO A 218 -3.86 -17.37 14.36
N ASP A 219 -3.65 -17.06 15.64
CA ASP A 219 -2.52 -17.59 16.41
C ASP A 219 -1.14 -17.35 15.76
N ILE A 220 -1.01 -16.23 15.03
CA ILE A 220 0.18 -15.86 14.23
C ILE A 220 1.48 -15.82 15.04
N ASN A 221 1.41 -15.41 16.31
CA ASN A 221 2.58 -15.33 17.20
C ASN A 221 3.16 -16.71 17.56
N ASN A 222 2.41 -17.79 17.32
CA ASN A 222 2.85 -19.18 17.51
C ASN A 222 3.06 -19.90 16.17
N LYS A 223 3.10 -19.18 15.05
CA LYS A 223 3.43 -19.74 13.73
C LYS A 223 4.92 -19.59 13.45
N GLU A 224 5.44 -20.53 12.68
CA GLU A 224 6.74 -20.43 12.06
C GLU A 224 6.65 -19.51 10.84
N PHE A 225 7.75 -18.83 10.53
CA PHE A 225 7.86 -17.94 9.39
C PHE A 225 9.04 -18.37 8.52
N THR A 226 8.83 -18.25 7.21
CA THR A 226 9.88 -18.33 6.20
C THR A 226 9.96 -17.00 5.47
N PHE A 227 11.16 -16.46 5.32
CA PHE A 227 11.42 -15.39 4.36
C PHE A 227 12.69 -15.71 3.57
N LYS A 228 12.57 -15.82 2.26
CA LYS A 228 13.69 -16.07 1.35
C LYS A 228 13.76 -15.00 0.27
N ALA A 229 14.91 -14.34 0.14
CA ALA A 229 15.18 -13.42 -0.96
C ALA A 229 16.05 -14.13 -2.01
N ALA A 230 15.45 -14.41 -3.17
CA ALA A 230 16.06 -15.12 -4.28
C ALA A 230 16.60 -14.17 -5.35
N ARG A 231 17.48 -14.72 -6.20
CA ARG A 231 17.99 -14.09 -7.42
C ARG A 231 17.88 -15.12 -8.53
N ASP A 232 17.45 -14.69 -9.72
CA ASP A 232 17.24 -15.59 -10.85
C ASP A 232 16.41 -16.82 -10.47
N TRP A 233 15.45 -16.65 -9.54
CA TRP A 233 14.58 -17.72 -9.02
C TRP A 233 15.27 -18.82 -8.21
N ASP A 234 16.53 -18.63 -7.83
CA ASP A 234 17.25 -19.58 -6.96
C ASP A 234 16.95 -19.32 -5.48
N TYR A 235 16.03 -20.11 -4.94
CA TYR A 235 15.70 -20.15 -3.51
C TYR A 235 16.60 -21.11 -2.70
N GLY A 236 17.60 -21.73 -3.33
CA GLY A 236 18.47 -22.73 -2.68
C GLY A 236 17.81 -24.09 -2.47
N VAL A 237 16.73 -24.38 -3.19
CA VAL A 237 15.96 -25.62 -3.11
C VAL A 237 16.01 -26.32 -4.46
N GLU A 238 16.42 -27.59 -4.47
CA GLU A 238 16.45 -28.42 -5.68
C GLU A 238 15.02 -28.74 -6.19
N GLU A 239 14.84 -28.68 -7.51
CA GLU A 239 13.57 -28.89 -8.18
C GLU A 239 13.32 -30.37 -8.46
N GLU A 240 12.32 -30.96 -7.80
CA GLU A 240 11.89 -32.35 -8.03
C GLU A 240 10.51 -32.41 -8.73
N ARG A 241 9.56 -31.62 -8.25
CA ARG A 241 8.21 -31.37 -8.80
C ARG A 241 7.72 -29.97 -8.39
N PRO A 242 6.82 -29.31 -9.15
CA PRO A 242 6.41 -27.93 -8.87
C PRO A 242 5.80 -27.73 -7.47
N ASP A 243 4.79 -28.54 -7.08
CA ASP A 243 4.19 -28.47 -5.73
C ASP A 243 5.22 -28.72 -4.62
N GLU A 244 5.99 -29.79 -4.74
CA GLU A 244 6.99 -30.17 -3.73
C GLU A 244 8.06 -29.11 -3.59
N TRP A 245 8.50 -28.49 -4.69
CA TRP A 245 9.47 -27.41 -4.68
C TRP A 245 8.92 -26.15 -4.01
N ALA A 246 7.70 -25.74 -4.39
CA ALA A 246 7.06 -24.56 -3.83
C ALA A 246 6.77 -24.70 -2.35
N TYR A 247 6.21 -25.84 -1.96
CA TYR A 247 5.94 -26.13 -0.57
C TYR A 247 7.22 -26.18 0.26
N LYS A 248 8.30 -26.81 -0.25
CA LYS A 248 9.61 -26.82 0.44
C LYS A 248 10.10 -25.40 0.72
N ILE A 249 9.93 -24.46 -0.21
CA ILE A 249 10.30 -23.05 0.01
C ILE A 249 9.43 -22.45 1.11
N MET A 250 8.11 -22.65 1.07
CA MET A 250 7.20 -22.11 2.10
C MET A 250 7.52 -22.64 3.50
N THR A 251 7.87 -23.92 3.62
CA THR A 251 8.01 -24.62 4.90
C THR A 251 9.44 -24.69 5.44
N LEU A 252 10.38 -23.86 4.97
CA LEU A 252 11.76 -23.89 5.49
C LEU A 252 11.83 -23.54 6.98
N GLY A 253 10.97 -22.62 7.45
CA GLY A 253 11.02 -22.08 8.81
C GLY A 253 12.25 -21.21 9.05
N GLU A 254 12.80 -20.62 7.99
CA GLU A 254 14.03 -19.83 8.01
C GLU A 254 13.79 -18.42 7.45
N ILE A 255 14.41 -17.42 8.07
CA ILE A 255 14.37 -16.03 7.64
C ILE A 255 15.78 -15.62 7.23
N ASP A 256 15.94 -15.24 5.96
CA ASP A 256 17.22 -14.75 5.46
C ASP A 256 17.67 -13.50 6.24
N PRO A 257 18.93 -13.43 6.70
CA PRO A 257 19.39 -12.32 7.53
C PRO A 257 19.24 -10.97 6.80
N PRO A 258 18.59 -9.97 7.40
CA PRO A 258 18.31 -8.70 6.74
C PRO A 258 19.59 -7.95 6.35
N GLU A 259 20.67 -8.07 7.12
CA GLU A 259 21.96 -7.46 6.76
C GLU A 259 22.56 -8.09 5.49
N GLU A 260 22.30 -9.37 5.22
CA GLU A 260 22.83 -10.04 4.03
C GLU A 260 21.99 -9.70 2.80
N THR A 261 20.66 -9.76 2.93
CA THR A 261 19.72 -9.54 1.81
C THR A 261 19.68 -8.09 1.34
N ARG A 262 19.83 -7.12 2.26
CA ARG A 262 20.00 -5.69 1.91
C ARG A 262 21.21 -5.41 1.02
N ASN A 263 22.30 -6.15 1.22
CA ASN A 263 23.55 -5.94 0.48
C ASN A 263 23.64 -6.79 -0.79
N LYS A 264 22.68 -7.70 -0.98
CA LYS A 264 22.62 -8.60 -2.13
C LYS A 264 21.68 -8.01 -3.17
N VAL A 265 22.13 -7.00 -3.91
CA VAL A 265 21.35 -6.29 -4.95
C VAL A 265 21.24 -7.11 -6.25
N GLY A 266 20.20 -6.90 -7.05
CA GLY A 266 19.94 -7.63 -8.29
C GLY A 266 18.45 -7.87 -8.52
N ASP A 267 18.11 -8.50 -9.65
CA ASP A 267 16.73 -8.89 -9.99
C ASP A 267 16.11 -9.75 -8.88
N CYS A 268 15.32 -9.10 -8.03
CA CYS A 268 14.95 -9.61 -6.73
C CYS A 268 13.60 -10.30 -6.77
N GLN A 269 13.56 -11.54 -6.31
CA GLN A 269 12.32 -12.21 -5.92
C GLN A 269 12.35 -12.49 -4.43
N TRP A 270 11.19 -12.52 -3.80
CA TRP A 270 11.11 -13.06 -2.44
C TRP A 270 9.86 -13.89 -2.21
N ALA A 271 9.97 -14.83 -1.28
CA ALA A 271 8.87 -15.62 -0.74
C ALA A 271 8.79 -15.39 0.77
N LEU A 272 7.60 -15.03 1.25
CA LEU A 272 7.24 -14.91 2.66
C LEU A 272 6.15 -15.94 2.94
N ALA A 273 6.31 -16.80 3.95
CA ALA A 273 5.28 -17.76 4.33
C ALA A 273 5.18 -17.92 5.84
N PHE A 274 4.01 -18.32 6.33
CA PHE A 274 3.80 -18.63 7.73
C PHE A 274 2.79 -19.77 7.93
N GLY A 275 3.02 -20.57 8.97
CA GLY A 275 2.27 -21.79 9.25
C GLY A 275 2.92 -22.60 10.37
N PRO A 276 2.64 -23.91 10.49
CA PRO A 276 1.53 -24.61 9.85
C PRO A 276 0.19 -24.33 10.55
N TYR A 277 -0.88 -24.55 9.81
CA TYR A 277 -2.26 -24.67 10.29
C TYR A 277 -2.76 -26.10 10.04
N THR A 278 -3.80 -26.50 10.78
CA THR A 278 -4.66 -27.63 10.38
C THR A 278 -5.94 -27.03 9.82
N PHE A 279 -6.24 -27.30 8.56
CA PHE A 279 -7.32 -26.65 7.85
C PHE A 279 -8.46 -27.64 7.61
N GLU A 280 -9.43 -27.63 8.52
CA GLU A 280 -10.53 -28.60 8.55
C GLU A 280 -11.57 -28.30 7.45
N PRO A 281 -12.29 -29.32 6.95
CA PRO A 281 -13.40 -29.13 6.02
C PRO A 281 -14.41 -28.10 6.51
N ASP A 282 -14.94 -27.28 5.60
CA ASP A 282 -15.91 -26.21 5.87
C ASP A 282 -15.44 -25.12 6.86
N SER A 283 -14.17 -25.16 7.27
CA SER A 283 -13.59 -24.12 8.12
C SER A 283 -13.02 -22.96 7.30
N MET A 284 -12.81 -21.83 7.97
CA MET A 284 -12.31 -20.60 7.36
C MET A 284 -11.08 -20.10 8.13
N ILE A 285 -10.01 -19.78 7.40
CA ILE A 285 -8.86 -19.02 7.93
C ILE A 285 -8.95 -17.62 7.34
N VAL A 286 -8.95 -16.61 8.20
CA VAL A 286 -8.99 -15.19 7.79
C VAL A 286 -7.69 -14.52 8.17
N ILE A 287 -7.04 -13.87 7.22
CA ILE A 287 -5.85 -13.07 7.45
C ILE A 287 -6.07 -11.64 6.97
N ALA A 288 -5.32 -10.72 7.55
CA ALA A 288 -5.24 -9.35 7.10
C ALA A 288 -3.80 -8.93 6.86
N CYS A 289 -3.60 -8.24 5.76
CA CYS A 289 -2.33 -7.74 5.29
C CYS A 289 -2.48 -6.28 4.86
N ALA A 290 -1.35 -5.58 4.76
CA ALA A 290 -1.31 -4.31 4.06
C ALA A 290 -0.06 -4.19 3.19
N MET A 291 -0.25 -3.54 2.05
CA MET A 291 0.83 -2.97 1.28
C MET A 291 1.00 -1.51 1.70
N VAL A 292 2.22 -1.12 2.05
CA VAL A 292 2.51 0.13 2.72
C VAL A 292 3.66 0.83 2.00
N GLY A 293 3.48 2.08 1.59
CA GLY A 293 4.55 2.91 1.04
C GLY A 293 5.22 3.78 2.10
N GLY A 294 6.46 4.18 1.85
CA GLY A 294 7.16 5.22 2.62
C GLY A 294 8.17 5.97 1.74
N GLU A 295 8.32 7.28 1.89
CA GLU A 295 9.33 8.06 1.16
C GLU A 295 10.77 7.64 1.54
N ASP A 296 10.91 7.00 2.70
CA ASP A 296 12.12 6.31 3.15
C ASP A 296 11.74 5.12 4.06
N GLU A 297 12.73 4.34 4.46
CA GLU A 297 12.55 3.18 5.36
C GLU A 297 11.94 3.59 6.72
N TYR A 298 12.26 4.78 7.22
CA TYR A 298 11.72 5.23 8.51
C TYR A 298 10.22 5.48 8.43
N GLU A 299 9.78 6.22 7.41
CA GLU A 299 8.36 6.48 7.16
C GLU A 299 7.61 5.18 6.86
N LEU A 300 8.22 4.24 6.12
CA LEU A 300 7.63 2.93 5.88
C LEU A 300 7.27 2.24 7.20
N TYR A 301 8.20 2.19 8.15
CA TYR A 301 7.93 1.56 9.44
C TYR A 301 6.88 2.30 10.26
N GLU A 302 6.85 3.64 10.22
CA GLU A 302 5.75 4.39 10.86
C GLU A 302 4.40 4.05 10.24
N ASN A 303 4.37 3.91 8.91
CA ASN A 303 3.19 3.56 8.16
C ASN A 303 2.75 2.10 8.44
N VAL A 304 3.69 1.17 8.62
CA VAL A 304 3.37 -0.21 9.06
C VAL A 304 2.71 -0.20 10.44
N GLU A 305 3.28 0.48 11.43
CA GLU A 305 2.66 0.58 12.77
C GLU A 305 1.27 1.24 12.71
N THR A 306 1.12 2.23 11.82
CA THR A 306 -0.16 2.89 11.59
C THR A 306 -1.17 1.94 10.95
N ALA A 307 -0.77 1.11 9.98
CA ALA A 307 -1.63 0.11 9.37
C ALA A 307 -2.13 -0.91 10.41
N HIS A 308 -1.24 -1.42 11.28
CA HIS A 308 -1.63 -2.31 12.38
C HIS A 308 -2.61 -1.62 13.34
N TYR A 309 -2.32 -0.37 13.74
CA TYR A 309 -3.20 0.40 14.61
C TYR A 309 -4.59 0.59 14.01
N TYR A 310 -4.69 1.02 12.75
CA TYR A 310 -5.97 1.20 12.09
C TYR A 310 -6.72 -0.11 12.01
N TYR A 311 -6.11 -1.19 11.51
CA TYR A 311 -6.77 -2.47 11.38
C TYR A 311 -7.33 -2.99 12.73
N GLU A 312 -6.57 -2.89 13.82
CA GLU A 312 -7.03 -3.31 15.15
C GLU A 312 -8.17 -2.45 15.72
N HIS A 313 -8.31 -1.21 15.25
CA HIS A 313 -9.29 -0.23 15.77
C HIS A 313 -10.42 0.08 14.78
N LEU A 314 -10.39 -0.49 13.58
CA LEU A 314 -11.46 -0.49 12.60
C LEU A 314 -12.56 -1.48 13.05
N GLY A 315 -13.35 -1.07 14.03
CA GLY A 315 -14.61 -1.74 14.36
C GLY A 315 -15.70 -1.42 13.34
N VAL A 316 -16.58 -2.39 13.08
CA VAL A 316 -17.84 -2.20 12.34
C VAL A 316 -18.68 -1.13 13.07
N GLU A 317 -19.11 -0.11 12.31
CA GLU A 317 -19.61 1.23 12.72
C GLU A 317 -18.53 2.26 13.10
N GLU A 318 -18.33 3.22 12.17
CA GLU A 318 -17.57 4.46 12.36
C GLU A 318 -17.84 5.12 13.73
N GLN A 319 -16.81 5.12 14.58
CA GLN A 319 -16.33 6.39 15.09
C GLN A 319 -14.92 6.59 14.54
N LEU A 320 -14.77 7.56 13.64
CA LEU A 320 -13.46 8.12 13.30
C LEU A 320 -12.66 8.24 14.61
N PRO A 321 -11.41 7.73 14.67
CA PRO A 321 -10.59 7.85 15.86
C PRO A 321 -10.56 9.32 16.30
N ASP A 322 -10.48 9.57 17.61
CA ASP A 322 -10.48 10.92 18.18
C ASP A 322 -9.42 11.79 17.48
N THR A 323 -9.86 12.60 16.51
CA THR A 323 -9.05 13.45 15.63
C THR A 323 -8.30 14.56 16.37
N SER A 324 -8.40 14.61 17.70
CA SER A 324 -7.70 15.52 18.60
C SER A 324 -6.17 15.57 18.39
N ASN A 325 -5.56 14.54 17.80
CA ASN A 325 -4.13 14.46 17.50
C ASN A 325 -3.74 14.68 16.02
N LEU A 326 -4.67 14.93 15.11
CA LEU A 326 -4.35 15.24 13.71
C LEU A 326 -4.03 16.74 13.53
N PRO A 327 -3.13 17.12 12.61
CA PRO A 327 -2.90 18.51 12.27
C PRO A 327 -4.15 19.16 11.66
N GLU A 328 -4.86 19.99 12.42
CA GLU A 328 -5.96 20.80 11.90
C GLU A 328 -5.44 22.19 11.52
N ILE A 329 -5.65 22.58 10.26
CA ILE A 329 -5.40 23.96 9.82
C ILE A 329 -6.73 24.69 9.63
N LYS A 330 -6.80 25.91 10.15
CA LYS A 330 -8.01 26.74 10.08
C LYS A 330 -7.67 28.16 9.70
N LEU A 331 -8.07 28.57 8.50
CA LEU A 331 -8.06 29.97 8.10
C LEU A 331 -9.40 30.61 8.48
N PHE A 332 -9.38 31.64 9.34
CA PHE A 332 -10.58 32.36 9.74
C PHE A 332 -10.96 33.40 8.69
N GLN A 333 -12.25 33.77 8.69
CA GLN A 333 -12.70 34.90 7.88
C GLN A 333 -11.95 36.18 8.32
N ASN A 334 -11.39 36.90 7.36
CA ASN A 334 -10.71 38.16 7.64
C ASN A 334 -11.67 39.20 8.24
N PHE A 335 -11.17 40.07 9.11
CA PHE A 335 -11.96 41.16 9.68
C PHE A 335 -11.21 42.50 9.60
N PRO A 336 -11.86 43.57 9.09
CA PRO A 336 -13.22 43.58 8.49
C PRO A 336 -13.27 42.88 7.12
N ASN A 337 -14.45 42.36 6.74
CA ASN A 337 -14.74 41.90 5.37
C ASN A 337 -16.16 42.31 4.97
N PRO A 338 -16.36 43.20 3.98
CA PRO A 338 -15.33 43.86 3.16
C PRO A 338 -14.42 44.84 3.93
N PHE A 339 -13.26 45.17 3.37
CA PHE A 339 -12.33 46.17 3.94
C PHE A 339 -11.83 47.20 2.90
N ALA A 340 -11.39 48.36 3.38
CA ALA A 340 -10.94 49.47 2.53
C ALA A 340 -9.46 49.86 2.63
N HIS A 341 -8.83 49.66 3.79
CA HIS A 341 -7.43 50.08 4.01
C HIS A 341 -6.55 48.92 4.44
N SER A 342 -7.02 48.13 5.40
CA SER A 342 -6.38 46.90 5.80
C SER A 342 -7.39 45.94 6.39
N THR A 343 -7.02 44.67 6.42
CA THR A 343 -7.76 43.62 7.11
C THR A 343 -6.81 42.76 7.91
N ILE A 344 -7.33 42.19 8.98
CA ILE A 344 -6.66 41.17 9.77
C ILE A 344 -7.05 39.81 9.21
N ILE A 345 -6.05 38.96 8.94
CA ILE A 345 -6.18 37.56 8.54
C ILE A 345 -5.68 36.73 9.71
N LYS A 346 -6.58 35.99 10.34
CA LYS A 346 -6.25 35.08 11.43
C LYS A 346 -6.25 33.65 10.89
N TYR A 347 -5.30 32.85 11.34
CA TYR A 347 -5.33 31.41 11.16
C TYR A 347 -4.87 30.71 12.42
N GLN A 348 -5.25 29.45 12.54
CA GLN A 348 -4.83 28.55 13.57
C GLN A 348 -4.31 27.30 12.90
N ILE A 349 -3.28 26.75 13.51
CA ILE A 349 -2.74 25.46 13.17
C ILE A 349 -2.65 24.70 14.50
N THR A 350 -3.26 23.53 14.60
CA THR A 350 -3.38 22.73 15.84
C THR A 350 -2.94 21.30 15.53
N GLY A 351 -2.43 20.55 16.51
CA GLY A 351 -1.86 19.21 16.28
C GLY A 351 -0.35 19.25 15.96
N PRO A 352 0.31 18.08 15.84
CA PRO A 352 1.71 18.00 15.40
C PRO A 352 1.81 18.39 13.93
N ILE A 353 2.65 19.38 13.62
CA ILE A 353 2.80 19.94 12.27
C ILE A 353 4.26 19.78 11.90
N GLY A 354 4.48 18.92 10.91
CA GLY A 354 5.75 18.25 10.62
C GLY A 354 5.65 16.78 11.04
N ARG A 355 6.36 15.88 10.33
CA ARG A 355 6.52 14.48 10.74
C ARG A 355 7.04 14.46 12.19
N LYS A 356 6.15 14.07 13.11
CA LYS A 356 6.20 13.88 14.58
C LYS A 356 7.19 14.66 15.48
N PRO A 357 6.90 14.81 16.78
CA PRO A 357 7.56 15.76 17.69
C PRO A 357 8.95 15.35 18.21
N ASP A 358 9.53 14.26 17.70
CA ASP A 358 10.74 13.68 18.27
C ASP A 358 11.96 13.91 17.37
N PHE A 359 12.83 14.79 17.87
CA PHE A 359 14.22 15.03 17.48
C PHE A 359 14.52 15.71 16.13
N HIS A 360 14.84 17.01 16.25
CA HIS A 360 15.76 17.83 15.45
C HIS A 360 15.33 18.49 14.13
N ASN A 361 14.20 18.19 13.49
CA ASN A 361 13.77 18.91 12.27
C ASN A 361 12.29 19.34 12.27
N LEU A 362 11.92 20.28 13.15
CA LEU A 362 10.56 20.86 13.21
C LEU A 362 10.37 21.97 12.16
N HIS A 363 10.38 21.62 10.89
CA HIS A 363 10.18 22.56 9.78
C HIS A 363 9.08 22.09 8.83
N SER A 364 7.84 22.51 9.07
CA SER A 364 6.80 22.46 8.04
C SER A 364 6.91 23.64 7.09
N LYS A 365 6.60 23.40 5.82
CA LYS A 365 6.55 24.43 4.80
C LYS A 365 5.20 25.13 4.90
N VAL A 366 5.20 26.33 5.48
CA VAL A 366 3.99 27.14 5.64
C VAL A 366 3.98 28.25 4.60
N SER A 367 2.88 28.37 3.87
CA SER A 367 2.63 29.50 2.99
C SER A 367 1.24 30.09 3.20
N LEU A 368 1.16 31.42 3.20
CA LEU A 368 -0.09 32.17 3.22
C LEU A 368 -0.05 33.15 2.06
N ARG A 369 -0.90 32.92 1.05
CA ARG A 369 -0.85 33.65 -0.22
C ARG A 369 -2.23 34.19 -0.61
N ILE A 370 -2.23 35.27 -1.38
CA ILE A 370 -3.43 35.91 -1.91
C ILE A 370 -3.46 35.76 -3.43
N TYR A 371 -4.65 35.44 -3.94
CA TYR A 371 -4.94 35.22 -5.36
C TYR A 371 -6.16 36.05 -5.77
N ASP A 372 -6.26 36.41 -7.05
CA ASP A 372 -7.52 36.91 -7.62
C ASP A 372 -8.43 35.75 -8.06
N THR A 373 -9.64 36.06 -8.54
CA THR A 373 -10.63 35.06 -8.94
C THR A 373 -10.22 34.22 -10.15
N SER A 374 -9.17 34.60 -10.89
CA SER A 374 -8.60 33.81 -11.98
C SER A 374 -7.51 32.84 -11.52
N GLY A 375 -7.20 32.83 -10.21
CA GLY A 375 -6.11 32.04 -9.65
C GLY A 375 -4.74 32.70 -9.83
N ARG A 376 -4.67 33.93 -10.38
CA ARG A 376 -3.42 34.65 -10.50
C ARG A 376 -2.95 35.11 -9.12
N PHE A 377 -1.68 34.85 -8.86
CA PHE A 377 -1.01 35.23 -7.63
C PHE A 377 -0.93 36.76 -7.47
N VAL A 378 -1.25 37.26 -6.27
CA VAL A 378 -1.32 38.70 -5.95
C VAL A 378 -0.29 39.07 -4.90
N ARG A 379 -0.16 38.27 -3.83
CA ARG A 379 0.74 38.58 -2.72
C ARG A 379 1.13 37.36 -1.91
N THR A 380 2.38 37.31 -1.47
CA THR A 380 2.84 36.43 -0.39
C THR A 380 2.77 37.16 0.95
N LEU A 381 2.09 36.55 1.92
CA LEU A 381 2.05 37.01 3.31
C LEU A 381 3.02 36.23 4.19
N ILE A 382 3.19 34.93 3.92
CA ILE A 382 4.12 34.01 4.59
C ILE A 382 4.64 33.02 3.55
N ASP A 383 5.94 32.75 3.56
CA ASP A 383 6.59 31.73 2.72
C ASP A 383 7.90 31.26 3.36
N GLY A 384 7.93 30.04 3.91
CA GLY A 384 9.18 29.43 4.37
C GLY A 384 9.02 28.26 5.34
N PRO A 385 10.13 27.57 5.66
CA PRO A 385 10.19 26.57 6.72
C PRO A 385 10.14 27.30 8.06
N ILE A 386 9.03 27.18 8.80
CA ILE A 386 8.86 27.93 10.05
C ILE A 386 8.53 26.98 11.18
N THR A 387 9.29 27.10 12.27
CA THR A 387 9.03 26.39 13.50
C THR A 387 7.72 26.88 14.13
N TYR A 388 6.82 25.96 14.48
CA TYR A 388 5.43 26.20 14.95
C TYR A 388 5.27 27.39 15.93
N TYR A 389 6.20 27.54 16.89
CA TYR A 389 6.16 28.58 17.93
C TYR A 389 6.65 29.98 17.49
N LYS A 390 7.07 30.16 16.24
CA LYS A 390 7.50 31.47 15.69
C LYS A 390 6.52 32.09 14.70
N ILE A 391 5.40 31.41 14.42
CA ILE A 391 4.43 31.85 13.43
C ILE A 391 3.43 32.84 14.07
N PRO A 392 3.33 34.09 13.59
CA PRO A 392 2.26 34.98 14.04
C PRO A 392 0.91 34.47 13.52
N THR A 393 0.01 34.05 14.42
CA THR A 393 -1.36 33.57 14.09
C THR A 393 -2.27 34.63 13.49
N THR A 394 -1.76 35.86 13.34
CA THR A 394 -2.47 37.04 12.88
C THR A 394 -1.57 37.85 11.96
N ILE A 395 -2.02 38.06 10.71
CA ILE A 395 -1.32 38.83 9.69
C ILE A 395 -2.21 40.00 9.25
N ILE A 396 -1.60 41.14 8.94
CA ILE A 396 -2.30 42.29 8.36
C ILE A 396 -2.02 42.34 6.86
N TRP A 397 -3.07 42.38 6.06
CA TRP A 397 -2.97 42.72 4.64
C TRP A 397 -3.55 44.11 4.40
N ASP A 398 -2.81 44.95 3.67
CA ASP A 398 -3.14 46.35 3.38
C ASP A 398 -3.78 46.55 1.99
N GLY A 399 -4.22 45.47 1.34
CA GLY A 399 -4.83 45.53 0.01
C GLY A 399 -3.83 45.88 -1.10
N ARG A 400 -2.55 45.54 -0.94
CA ARG A 400 -1.52 45.72 -1.99
C ARG A 400 -0.96 44.41 -2.50
N ASP A 401 -0.49 44.39 -3.75
CA ASP A 401 0.29 43.29 -4.33
C ASP A 401 1.76 43.28 -3.83
N ASP A 402 2.55 42.29 -4.24
CA ASP A 402 3.97 42.19 -3.87
C ASP A 402 4.84 43.34 -4.40
N PHE A 403 4.34 44.11 -5.37
CA PHE A 403 5.01 45.30 -5.90
C PHE A 403 4.57 46.59 -5.18
N GLY A 404 3.79 46.48 -4.09
CA GLY A 404 3.31 47.61 -3.30
C GLY A 404 2.19 48.42 -3.95
N ARG A 405 1.60 47.93 -5.04
CA ARG A 405 0.48 48.60 -5.74
C ARG A 405 -0.84 48.19 -5.11
N LYS A 406 -1.77 49.14 -4.98
CA LYS A 406 -3.13 48.85 -4.51
C LYS A 406 -3.83 47.90 -5.48
N VAL A 407 -4.45 46.87 -4.95
CA VAL A 407 -5.29 45.96 -5.74
C VAL A 407 -6.66 46.61 -5.99
N PRO A 408 -7.31 46.37 -7.15
CA PRO A 408 -8.66 46.88 -7.42
C PRO A 408 -9.71 46.43 -6.39
N SER A 409 -10.83 47.14 -6.32
CA SER A 409 -12.02 46.63 -5.61
C SER A 409 -12.48 45.33 -6.25
N GLY A 410 -12.73 44.31 -5.44
CA GLY A 410 -13.05 42.98 -5.96
C GLY A 410 -12.95 41.86 -4.95
N ILE A 411 -13.13 40.64 -5.45
CA ILE A 411 -13.03 39.40 -4.68
C ILE A 411 -11.61 38.85 -4.84
N TYR A 412 -11.03 38.42 -3.71
CA TYR A 412 -9.73 37.76 -3.65
C TYR A 412 -9.85 36.47 -2.82
N LEU A 413 -8.91 35.55 -3.02
CA LEU A 413 -8.82 34.30 -2.27
C LEU A 413 -7.53 34.32 -1.45
N CYS A 414 -7.64 34.10 -0.15
CA CYS A 414 -6.51 33.86 0.73
C CYS A 414 -6.38 32.37 0.98
N LYS A 415 -5.23 31.79 0.64
CA LYS A 415 -4.93 30.37 0.78
C LYS A 415 -3.84 30.20 1.83
N LEU A 416 -4.17 29.50 2.91
CA LEU A 416 -3.20 28.93 3.85
C LEU A 416 -2.86 27.53 3.37
N GLN A 417 -1.57 27.24 3.27
CA GLN A 417 -1.06 25.91 2.97
C GLN A 417 0.03 25.56 3.98
N VAL A 418 -0.08 24.36 4.54
CA VAL A 418 0.87 23.79 5.50
C VAL A 418 1.15 22.38 5.02
N ASP A 419 2.33 22.16 4.46
CA ASP A 419 2.68 20.92 3.77
C ASP A 419 1.60 20.56 2.71
N ARG A 420 0.90 19.43 2.84
CA ARG A 420 -0.21 19.01 1.95
C ARG A 420 -1.57 19.63 2.32
N LEU A 421 -1.75 20.16 3.53
CA LEU A 421 -3.03 20.71 4.00
C LEU A 421 -3.31 22.10 3.42
N THR A 422 -4.55 22.33 2.97
CA THR A 422 -4.99 23.61 2.39
C THR A 422 -6.28 24.13 3.03
N SER A 423 -6.31 25.44 3.35
CA SER A 423 -7.54 26.13 3.78
C SER A 423 -7.66 27.49 3.08
N THR A 424 -8.82 27.78 2.48
CA THR A 424 -9.03 28.99 1.67
C THR A 424 -10.19 29.86 2.19
N LYS A 425 -10.03 31.19 2.17
CA LYS A 425 -11.09 32.16 2.50
C LYS A 425 -11.20 33.28 1.48
N LYS A 426 -12.44 33.69 1.23
CA LYS A 426 -12.77 34.80 0.34
C LYS A 426 -12.57 36.14 1.05
N LEU A 427 -11.84 37.05 0.43
CA LEU A 427 -11.66 38.44 0.88
C LEU A 427 -12.39 39.37 -0.09
N VAL A 428 -12.98 40.46 0.42
CA VAL A 428 -13.63 41.49 -0.40
C VAL A 428 -12.95 42.84 -0.12
N VAL A 429 -12.36 43.42 -1.17
CA VAL A 429 -11.67 44.72 -1.13
C VAL A 429 -12.58 45.79 -1.71
N ILE A 430 -12.67 46.95 -1.04
CA ILE A 430 -13.37 48.14 -1.53
C ILE A 430 -12.40 49.34 -1.45
N GLN A 431 -11.83 49.77 -2.58
CA GLN A 431 -10.94 50.94 -2.66
C GLN A 431 -11.69 52.26 -2.69
#